data_AF-A0A2V6ALB2-F1
#
_entry.id   AF-A0A2V6ALB2-F1
#
_cell.length_a   1.000
_cell.length_b   1.000
_cell.length_c   1.000
_cell.angle_alpha   90.00
_cell.angle_beta   90.00
_cell.angle_gamma   90.00
#
_symmetry.space_group_name_H-M   'P 1'
#
loop_
_entity.id
_entity.type
_entity.pdbx_description
1 polymer ?
#
loop_
_entity_poly.entity_id
_entity_poly.type
_entity_poly.pdbx_seq_one_letter_code
_entity_poly.pdbx_strand_id
1 'polypeptide(L)'
;MKKKSASQSAPARHSLGEGGFFNLRVLLALFIVLAGVFLALAGFGVFPAPPASMAQARPTLTRSINPLLIPPGFDCAQIRALGIDRQENLRAGAIMIFCGQAQGGSASPAAAFSQFARSLLPAPLAFGAADVDLVTGTETSPHVTQSETYSLANPNNPNQIVVTYNDSRGVFASPINISAASVSTDGGTTFVRLTAANGQSPFTNTLGDPVTLYNSPTGTWFATFLDIGCGGQGIGGYKSTHSLGPE
;
A
#
# COMPACT_ATOMS: atom_id res chain seq x y z
N MET A 1 -95.73 -12.51 8.00
CA MET A 1 -95.52 -12.67 9.46
C MET A 1 -94.09 -13.12 9.73
N LYS A 2 -93.46 -12.54 10.76
CA LYS A 2 -92.15 -12.89 11.34
C LYS A 2 -92.11 -14.32 11.91
N LYS A 3 -90.94 -14.97 11.85
CA LYS A 3 -90.14 -15.60 12.97
C LYS A 3 -89.08 -16.54 12.35
N LYS A 4 -87.77 -16.24 12.37
CA LYS A 4 -86.73 -16.38 13.44
C LYS A 4 -86.69 -17.77 14.11
N SER A 5 -85.60 -18.54 13.94
CA SER A 5 -84.41 -18.68 14.85
C SER A 5 -83.63 -19.97 14.52
N ALA A 6 -82.31 -19.92 14.23
CA ALA A 6 -81.17 -20.33 15.09
C ALA A 6 -80.98 -21.88 15.19
N SER A 7 -79.80 -22.52 15.24
CA SER A 7 -78.36 -22.22 15.24
C SER A 7 -77.64 -23.60 15.38
N GLN A 8 -76.42 -23.78 14.84
CA GLN A 8 -75.30 -24.66 15.30
C GLN A 8 -74.34 -24.89 14.10
N SER A 9 -73.13 -24.33 13.95
CA SER A 9 -71.89 -24.25 14.75
C SER A 9 -70.74 -25.12 14.18
N ALA A 10 -69.84 -24.47 13.42
CA ALA A 10 -68.37 -24.69 13.22
C ALA A 10 -67.86 -26.00 12.54
N PRO A 11 -66.65 -26.01 11.90
CA PRO A 11 -65.48 -25.16 12.15
C PRO A 11 -64.99 -24.31 10.97
N ALA A 12 -64.25 -23.27 11.33
CA ALA A 12 -63.57 -22.33 10.45
C ALA A 12 -62.53 -23.02 9.58
N ARG A 13 -62.60 -22.80 8.26
CA ARG A 13 -61.41 -22.82 7.41
C ARG A 13 -61.00 -21.38 7.20
N HIS A 14 -59.95 -20.96 7.91
CA HIS A 14 -59.19 -19.79 7.52
C HIS A 14 -58.66 -20.05 6.11
N SER A 15 -59.28 -19.42 5.12
CA SER A 15 -58.62 -19.16 3.85
C SER A 15 -57.44 -18.24 4.18
N LEU A 16 -56.22 -18.72 3.93
CA LEU A 16 -55.00 -17.91 4.01
C LEU A 16 -55.24 -16.63 3.20
N GLY A 17 -55.38 -15.52 3.94
CA GLY A 17 -55.51 -14.20 3.37
C GLY A 17 -54.22 -13.78 2.67
N GLU A 18 -54.41 -12.83 1.77
CA GLU A 18 -53.48 -11.74 1.40
C GLU A 18 -52.10 -11.76 2.08
N GLY A 19 -51.05 -11.79 1.25
CA GLY A 19 -49.70 -11.33 1.65
C GLY A 19 -48.50 -12.20 1.25
N GLY A 20 -48.72 -13.37 0.64
CA GLY A 20 -47.67 -14.38 0.40
C GLY A 20 -46.68 -14.13 -0.76
N PHE A 21 -46.63 -12.94 -1.33
CA PHE A 21 -45.65 -12.55 -2.35
C PHE A 21 -44.87 -11.31 -1.89
N PHE A 22 -44.31 -11.34 -0.68
CA PHE A 22 -43.11 -10.56 -0.44
C PHE A 22 -42.01 -11.12 -1.35
N ASN A 23 -41.92 -10.52 -2.54
CA ASN A 23 -41.02 -10.75 -3.65
C ASN A 23 -39.87 -11.72 -3.33
N LEU A 24 -39.97 -12.96 -3.83
CA LEU A 24 -38.88 -13.94 -3.81
C LEU A 24 -37.54 -13.32 -4.27
N ARG A 25 -37.58 -12.34 -5.19
CA ARG A 25 -36.43 -11.55 -5.63
C ARG A 25 -35.84 -10.65 -4.54
N VAL A 26 -36.67 -10.02 -3.72
CA VAL A 26 -36.24 -9.23 -2.55
C VAL A 26 -35.66 -10.14 -1.49
N LEU A 27 -36.24 -11.33 -1.30
CA LEU A 27 -35.71 -12.33 -0.37
C LEU A 27 -34.33 -12.83 -0.80
N LEU A 28 -34.15 -13.17 -2.08
CA LEU A 28 -32.87 -13.57 -2.66
C LEU A 28 -31.83 -12.45 -2.57
N ALA A 29 -32.21 -11.21 -2.89
CA ALA A 29 -31.33 -10.05 -2.76
C ALA A 29 -30.89 -9.83 -1.30
N LEU A 30 -31.82 -9.96 -0.34
CA LEU A 30 -31.52 -9.86 1.08
C LEU A 30 -30.52 -10.94 1.52
N PHE A 31 -30.70 -12.18 1.09
CA PHE A 31 -29.77 -13.27 1.42
C PHE A 31 -28.36 -13.05 0.85
N ILE A 32 -28.25 -12.53 -0.38
CA ILE A 32 -26.96 -12.23 -1.01
C ILE A 32 -26.25 -11.09 -0.26
N VAL A 33 -26.98 -10.01 0.07
CA VAL A 33 -26.42 -8.88 0.83
C VAL A 33 -26.00 -9.33 2.23
N LEU A 34 -26.84 -10.11 2.92
CA LEU A 34 -26.54 -10.60 4.26
C LEU A 34 -25.32 -11.54 4.26
N ALA A 35 -25.21 -12.42 3.26
CA ALA A 35 -24.03 -13.27 3.09
C ALA A 35 -22.75 -12.44 2.85
N GLY A 36 -22.84 -11.38 2.04
CA GLY A 36 -21.73 -10.44 1.82
C GLY A 36 -21.30 -9.73 3.11
N VAL A 37 -22.26 -9.31 3.94
CA VAL A 37 -21.99 -8.68 5.25
C VAL A 37 -21.34 -9.67 6.22
N PHE A 38 -21.80 -10.93 6.28
CA PHE A 38 -21.17 -11.96 7.12
C PHE A 38 -19.74 -12.30 6.68
N LEU A 39 -19.48 -12.36 5.36
CA LEU A 39 -18.14 -12.57 4.83
C LEU A 39 -17.21 -11.38 5.12
N ALA A 40 -17.72 -10.15 5.01
CA ALA A 40 -16.98 -8.95 5.39
C ALA A 40 -16.64 -8.95 6.89
N LEU A 41 -17.62 -9.25 7.76
CA LEU A 41 -17.41 -9.34 9.21
C LEU A 41 -16.44 -10.45 9.62
N ALA A 42 -16.46 -11.59 8.91
CA ALA A 42 -15.46 -12.65 9.10
C ALA A 42 -14.05 -12.20 8.68
N GLY A 43 -13.94 -11.33 7.66
CA GLY A 43 -12.69 -10.68 7.25
C GLY A 43 -12.18 -9.62 8.23
N PHE A 44 -13.08 -9.00 9.01
CA PHE A 44 -12.75 -7.98 10.02
C PHE A 44 -12.54 -8.55 11.45
N GLY A 45 -12.49 -9.87 11.64
CA GLY A 45 -11.90 -10.49 12.83
C GLY A 45 -12.77 -10.45 14.11
N VAL A 46 -14.08 -10.68 14.01
CA VAL A 46 -14.99 -10.74 15.18
C VAL A 46 -15.05 -12.12 15.85
N PHE A 47 -13.92 -12.83 15.95
CA PHE A 47 -13.83 -14.02 16.81
C PHE A 47 -12.86 -13.71 17.95
N PRO A 48 -13.27 -13.82 19.23
CA PRO A 48 -12.33 -13.70 20.33
C PRO A 48 -11.32 -14.84 20.20
N ALA A 49 -10.04 -14.49 20.06
CA ALA A 49 -8.97 -15.46 20.15
C ALA A 49 -9.09 -16.19 21.50
N PRO A 50 -8.98 -17.54 21.53
CA PRO A 50 -8.91 -18.24 22.81
C PRO A 50 -7.70 -17.69 23.59
N PRO A 51 -7.78 -17.61 24.94
CA PRO A 51 -6.68 -17.09 25.73
C PRO A 51 -5.44 -17.92 25.44
N ALA A 52 -4.41 -17.27 24.88
CA ALA A 52 -3.10 -17.87 24.72
C ALA A 52 -2.60 -18.25 26.11
N SER A 53 -2.67 -19.55 26.43
CA SER A 53 -1.96 -20.08 27.57
C SER A 53 -0.48 -19.76 27.38
N MET A 54 0.11 -19.11 28.37
CA MET A 54 1.55 -18.94 28.47
C MET A 54 2.19 -20.32 28.60
N ALA A 55 2.45 -20.96 27.46
CA ALA A 55 3.37 -22.07 27.35
C ALA A 55 4.57 -21.54 26.59
N GLN A 56 5.75 -21.58 27.21
CA GLN A 56 7.05 -21.27 26.62
C GLN A 56 7.24 -22.06 25.32
N ALA A 57 6.84 -21.49 24.20
CA ALA A 57 7.17 -22.00 22.89
C ALA A 57 8.59 -21.53 22.58
N ARG A 58 9.54 -22.46 22.72
CA ARG A 58 10.85 -22.37 22.05
C ARG A 58 10.62 -21.95 20.59
N PRO A 59 11.33 -20.95 20.05
CA PRO A 59 11.07 -20.47 18.70
C PRO A 59 11.46 -21.56 17.70
N THR A 60 10.47 -22.29 17.20
CA THR A 60 10.63 -23.13 16.02
C THR A 60 10.82 -22.19 14.82
N LEU A 61 11.98 -22.34 14.22
CA LEU A 61 12.58 -21.50 13.19
C LEU A 61 11.86 -21.74 11.85
N THR A 62 10.65 -21.18 11.68
CA THR A 62 9.91 -21.23 10.40
C THR A 62 9.15 -19.94 10.13
N ARG A 63 9.84 -18.81 10.20
CA ARG A 63 9.44 -17.59 9.49
C ARG A 63 10.68 -17.13 8.73
N SER A 64 10.52 -16.79 7.46
CA SER A 64 11.59 -16.42 6.54
C SER A 64 12.39 -15.22 7.07
N ILE A 65 13.36 -15.48 7.95
CA ILE A 65 14.36 -14.50 8.34
C ILE A 65 15.59 -14.85 7.52
N ASN A 66 15.98 -13.96 6.63
CA ASN A 66 17.15 -14.18 5.78
C ASN A 66 18.39 -14.24 6.69
N PRO A 67 19.10 -15.39 6.74
CA PRO A 67 20.20 -15.61 7.67
C PRO A 67 21.41 -14.70 7.40
N LEU A 68 21.47 -14.03 6.25
CA LEU A 68 22.51 -13.05 5.94
C LEU A 68 22.37 -11.74 6.72
N LEU A 69 21.16 -11.41 7.20
CA LEU A 69 20.92 -10.16 7.92
C LEU A 69 21.23 -10.26 9.42
N ILE A 70 21.36 -11.46 9.97
CA ILE A 70 21.62 -11.67 11.40
C ILE A 70 23.04 -12.19 11.61
N PRO A 71 23.90 -11.48 12.36
CA PRO A 71 25.21 -12.00 12.71
C PRO A 71 25.11 -13.35 13.46
N PRO A 72 25.94 -14.35 13.10
CA PRO A 72 25.99 -15.60 13.85
C PRO A 72 26.22 -15.36 15.35
N GLY A 73 25.35 -15.91 16.19
CA GLY A 73 25.47 -15.79 17.65
C GLY A 73 25.13 -14.41 18.22
N PHE A 74 24.35 -13.58 17.52
CA PHE A 74 23.91 -12.29 18.04
C PHE A 74 23.23 -12.42 19.42
N ASP A 75 23.73 -11.67 20.41
CA ASP A 75 23.17 -11.63 21.77
C ASP A 75 21.99 -10.66 21.85
N CYS A 76 20.79 -11.20 22.01
CA CYS A 76 19.55 -10.43 22.14
C CYS A 76 19.52 -9.48 23.35
N ALA A 77 20.35 -9.69 24.37
CA ALA A 77 20.46 -8.76 25.50
C ALA A 77 21.12 -7.42 25.10
N GLN A 78 21.88 -7.40 24.01
CA GLN A 78 22.62 -6.20 23.57
C GLN A 78 21.80 -5.25 22.71
N ILE A 79 20.53 -5.54 22.41
CA ILE A 79 19.69 -4.72 21.53
C ILE A 79 19.73 -3.24 21.90
N ARG A 80 19.50 -2.91 23.17
CA ARG A 80 19.50 -1.51 23.65
C ARG A 80 20.90 -0.90 23.69
N ALA A 81 21.92 -1.70 24.07
CA ALA A 81 23.30 -1.23 24.15
C ALA A 81 23.87 -0.87 22.77
N LEU A 82 23.48 -1.62 21.74
CA LEU A 82 23.85 -1.40 20.34
C LEU A 82 22.86 -0.48 19.59
N GLY A 83 21.82 0.02 20.28
CA GLY A 83 20.78 0.88 19.69
C GLY A 83 20.03 0.23 18.53
N ILE A 84 19.90 -1.11 18.51
CA ILE A 84 19.19 -1.85 17.47
C ILE A 84 17.69 -1.51 17.50
N ASP A 85 17.14 -1.21 18.67
CA ASP A 85 15.77 -0.76 18.89
C ASP A 85 15.47 0.63 18.32
N ARG A 86 16.48 1.36 17.83
CA ARG A 86 16.36 2.70 17.23
C ARG A 86 16.77 2.75 15.77
N GLN A 87 17.03 1.58 15.18
CA GLN A 87 17.48 1.46 13.80
C GLN A 87 16.34 0.92 12.94
N GLU A 88 16.02 1.65 11.87
CA GLU A 88 14.95 1.29 10.92
C GLU A 88 15.46 0.49 9.70
N ASN A 89 16.70 0.01 9.74
CA ASN A 89 17.26 -0.79 8.65
C ASN A 89 16.82 -2.26 8.73
N LEU A 90 16.81 -2.96 7.58
CA LEU A 90 16.36 -4.36 7.49
C LEU A 90 17.12 -5.32 8.43
N ARG A 91 18.39 -5.04 8.70
CA ARG A 91 19.20 -5.82 9.64
C ARG A 91 18.71 -5.69 11.07
N ALA A 92 18.47 -4.47 11.52
CA ALA A 92 17.89 -4.20 12.83
C ALA A 92 16.49 -4.83 12.96
N GLY A 93 15.64 -4.69 11.94
CA GLY A 93 14.34 -5.35 11.89
C GLY A 93 14.43 -6.88 11.98
N ALA A 94 15.35 -7.51 11.24
CA ALA A 94 15.58 -8.95 11.30
C ALA A 94 16.02 -9.41 12.70
N ILE A 95 16.92 -8.67 13.34
CA ILE A 95 17.38 -8.94 14.71
C ILE A 95 16.22 -8.81 15.71
N MET A 96 15.41 -7.76 15.61
CA MET A 96 14.26 -7.53 16.49
C MET A 96 13.23 -8.66 16.39
N ILE A 97 12.97 -9.17 15.18
CA ILE A 97 12.09 -10.33 14.97
C ILE A 97 12.71 -11.60 15.55
N PHE A 98 13.99 -11.85 15.28
CA PHE A 98 14.70 -13.04 15.78
C PHE A 98 14.73 -13.12 17.30
N CYS A 99 14.96 -11.98 17.96
CA CYS A 99 14.99 -11.86 19.41
C CYS A 99 13.59 -11.76 20.06
N GLY A 100 12.52 -11.94 19.28
CA GLY A 100 11.14 -11.87 19.75
C GLY A 100 10.71 -10.49 20.26
N GLN A 101 11.44 -9.43 19.92
CA GLN A 101 11.11 -8.05 20.28
C GLN A 101 10.12 -7.41 19.29
N ALA A 102 9.98 -7.98 18.08
CA ALA A 102 9.03 -7.53 17.07
C ALA A 102 8.32 -8.73 16.41
N GLN A 103 7.08 -8.51 15.99
CA GLN A 103 6.33 -9.51 15.22
C GLN A 103 6.67 -9.36 13.73
N GLY A 104 7.12 -10.44 13.08
CA GLY A 104 7.29 -10.45 11.63
C GLY A 104 5.94 -10.38 10.88
N GLY A 105 5.97 -10.00 9.60
CA GLY A 105 4.78 -9.93 8.75
C GLY A 105 4.05 -11.27 8.65
N SER A 106 2.73 -11.27 8.80
CA SER A 106 1.86 -12.44 8.57
C SER A 106 1.28 -12.39 7.16
N ALA A 107 1.16 -13.55 6.52
CA ALA A 107 0.41 -13.64 5.28
C ALA A 107 -1.07 -13.32 5.59
N SER A 108 -1.61 -12.27 4.95
CA SER A 108 -3.02 -11.96 5.03
C SER A 108 -3.81 -12.80 4.03
N PRO A 109 -4.95 -13.41 4.40
CA PRO A 109 -5.87 -14.06 3.47
C PRO A 109 -6.36 -13.13 2.34
N ALA A 110 -6.28 -11.81 2.54
CA ALA A 110 -6.60 -10.80 1.53
C ALA A 110 -5.69 -10.86 0.29
N ALA A 111 -4.50 -11.46 0.38
CA ALA A 111 -3.61 -11.63 -0.76
C ALA A 111 -4.25 -12.50 -1.87
N ALA A 112 -5.01 -13.54 -1.52
CA ALA A 112 -5.69 -14.41 -2.48
C ALA A 112 -6.91 -13.74 -3.14
N PHE A 113 -7.67 -12.96 -2.36
CA PHE A 113 -8.81 -12.18 -2.88
C PHE A 113 -8.35 -11.04 -3.81
N SER A 114 -7.17 -10.46 -3.53
CA SER A 114 -6.59 -9.37 -4.34
C SER A 114 -6.29 -9.78 -5.79
N GLN A 115 -5.88 -11.03 -6.06
CA GLN A 115 -5.54 -11.47 -7.41
C GLN A 115 -6.75 -11.54 -8.34
N PHE A 116 -7.90 -11.97 -7.82
CA PHE A 116 -9.14 -12.02 -8.59
C PHE A 116 -9.72 -10.62 -8.82
N ALA A 117 -9.71 -9.76 -7.79
CA ALA A 117 -10.21 -8.38 -7.88
C ALA A 117 -9.37 -7.50 -8.82
N ARG A 118 -8.05 -7.71 -8.91
CA ARG A 118 -7.16 -7.01 -9.86
C ARG A 118 -7.59 -7.19 -11.32
N SER A 119 -8.24 -8.30 -11.70
CA SER A 119 -8.68 -8.50 -13.09
C SER A 119 -9.91 -7.66 -13.49
N LEU A 120 -10.61 -7.05 -12.53
CA LEU A 120 -11.90 -6.38 -12.72
C LEU A 120 -11.87 -4.88 -12.45
N LEU A 121 -10.76 -4.32 -11.97
CA LEU A 121 -10.64 -2.91 -11.62
C LEU A 121 -10.09 -2.08 -12.81
N PRO A 122 -10.71 -0.94 -13.17
CA PRO A 122 -10.08 0.02 -14.05
C PRO A 122 -8.79 0.57 -13.39
N ALA A 123 -7.82 0.94 -14.22
CA ALA A 123 -6.50 1.43 -13.80
C ALA A 123 -6.55 2.52 -12.70
N PRO A 124 -5.55 2.58 -11.79
CA PRO A 124 -4.27 1.87 -11.86
C PRO A 124 -4.35 0.50 -11.20
N LEU A 125 -3.94 -0.52 -11.93
CA LEU A 125 -3.95 -1.92 -11.48
C LEU A 125 -2.85 -2.23 -10.45
N ALA A 126 -1.88 -1.32 -10.26
CA ALA A 126 -0.67 -1.59 -9.48
C ALA A 126 -0.45 -0.68 -8.26
N PHE A 127 -1.28 0.34 -8.00
CA PHE A 127 -1.12 1.15 -6.79
C PHE A 127 -1.43 0.29 -5.54
N GLY A 128 -0.41 -0.08 -4.78
CA GLY A 128 -0.51 -1.03 -3.65
C GLY A 128 -0.49 -2.52 -4.06
N ALA A 129 0.01 -2.85 -5.26
CA ALA A 129 0.19 -4.22 -5.71
C ALA A 129 1.56 -4.81 -5.29
N ALA A 130 2.30 -5.44 -6.21
CA ALA A 130 3.64 -5.92 -5.93
C ALA A 130 4.63 -4.75 -5.88
N ASP A 131 5.68 -4.88 -5.08
CA ASP A 131 6.78 -3.92 -5.07
C ASP A 131 7.48 -3.92 -6.44
N VAL A 132 7.69 -2.73 -7.00
CA VAL A 132 8.36 -2.52 -8.29
C VAL A 132 9.60 -1.68 -8.06
N ASP A 133 10.69 -2.02 -8.75
CA ASP A 133 11.91 -1.24 -8.72
C ASP A 133 11.75 0.06 -9.53
N LEU A 134 11.93 1.20 -8.85
CA LEU A 134 11.89 2.53 -9.45
C LEU A 134 13.24 2.91 -10.06
N VAL A 135 14.31 2.27 -9.64
CA VAL A 135 15.70 2.63 -9.92
C VAL A 135 16.17 1.82 -11.11
N THR A 136 15.61 2.13 -12.28
CA THR A 136 15.99 1.42 -13.51
C THR A 136 17.33 1.90 -14.05
N GLY A 137 18.17 0.97 -14.48
CA GLY A 137 19.50 1.24 -15.04
C GLY A 137 20.63 0.70 -14.17
N THR A 138 21.87 0.84 -14.62
CA THR A 138 23.03 0.38 -13.85
C THR A 138 23.41 1.41 -12.79
N GLU A 139 23.55 0.96 -11.55
CA GLU A 139 24.11 1.77 -10.46
C GLU A 139 25.51 1.29 -10.09
N THR A 140 26.35 2.21 -9.61
CA THR A 140 27.74 1.91 -9.22
C THR A 140 27.97 2.26 -7.76
N SER A 141 28.36 1.24 -6.97
CA SER A 141 28.75 1.40 -5.56
C SER A 141 29.87 2.45 -5.41
N PRO A 142 29.85 3.30 -4.36
CA PRO A 142 28.99 3.22 -3.16
C PRO A 142 27.68 4.04 -3.24
N HIS A 143 27.42 4.75 -4.34
CA HIS A 143 26.31 5.69 -4.45
C HIS A 143 25.08 5.05 -5.10
N VAL A 144 24.53 4.06 -4.41
CA VAL A 144 23.42 3.20 -4.87
C VAL A 144 22.24 3.21 -3.89
N THR A 145 22.24 4.19 -2.98
CA THR A 145 21.22 4.32 -1.96
C THR A 145 20.17 5.33 -2.42
N GLN A 146 18.91 4.93 -2.32
CA GLN A 146 17.76 5.80 -2.45
C GLN A 146 16.97 5.78 -1.14
N SER A 147 16.33 6.89 -0.82
CA SER A 147 15.52 7.05 0.39
C SER A 147 14.39 8.02 0.12
N GLU A 148 13.44 8.12 1.05
CA GLU A 148 12.36 9.12 1.07
C GLU A 148 11.60 9.22 -0.25
N THR A 149 10.41 8.64 -0.33
CA THR A 149 9.68 8.53 -1.59
C THR A 149 8.35 9.25 -1.52
N TYR A 150 8.02 10.00 -2.57
CA TYR A 150 6.70 10.57 -2.78
C TYR A 150 6.14 10.12 -4.13
N SER A 151 5.02 9.41 -4.10
CA SER A 151 4.35 8.88 -5.29
C SER A 151 3.01 9.59 -5.51
N LEU A 152 2.73 10.01 -6.75
CA LEU A 152 1.45 10.61 -7.11
C LEU A 152 0.99 10.10 -8.49
N ALA A 153 -0.27 9.71 -8.59
CA ALA A 153 -0.93 9.39 -9.85
C ALA A 153 -1.70 10.60 -10.38
N ASN A 154 -1.74 10.76 -11.70
CA ASN A 154 -2.57 11.77 -12.33
C ASN A 154 -4.06 11.37 -12.15
N PRO A 155 -4.89 12.20 -11.49
CA PRO A 155 -6.30 11.87 -11.26
C PRO A 155 -7.13 11.77 -12.54
N ASN A 156 -6.70 12.39 -13.64
CA ASN A 156 -7.39 12.35 -14.92
C ASN A 156 -6.88 11.22 -15.84
N ASN A 157 -5.70 10.67 -15.55
CA ASN A 157 -5.11 9.56 -16.29
C ASN A 157 -4.31 8.66 -15.33
N PRO A 158 -4.94 7.66 -14.72
CA PRO A 158 -4.32 6.83 -13.69
C PRO A 158 -3.13 6.00 -14.19
N ASN A 159 -2.92 5.91 -15.51
CA ASN A 159 -1.74 5.27 -16.07
C ASN A 159 -0.47 6.10 -15.86
N GLN A 160 -0.62 7.42 -15.71
CA GLN A 160 0.48 8.34 -15.46
C GLN A 160 0.76 8.45 -13.97
N ILE A 161 1.94 8.01 -13.57
CA ILE A 161 2.41 8.08 -12.19
C ILE A 161 3.80 8.70 -12.19
N VAL A 162 4.04 9.60 -11.26
CA VAL A 162 5.36 10.15 -10.97
C VAL A 162 5.73 9.76 -9.57
N VAL A 163 6.95 9.27 -9.40
CA VAL A 163 7.53 8.97 -8.10
C VAL A 163 8.85 9.70 -7.97
N THR A 164 8.96 10.59 -7.01
CA THR A 164 10.18 11.32 -6.65
C THR A 164 10.83 10.70 -5.42
N TYR A 165 12.16 10.67 -5.39
CA TYR A 165 12.93 10.08 -4.29
C TYR A 165 14.30 10.74 -4.11
N ASN A 166 14.92 10.59 -2.95
CA ASN A 166 16.33 10.92 -2.77
C ASN A 166 17.18 9.90 -3.51
N ASP A 167 18.23 10.40 -4.14
CA ASP A 167 19.09 9.58 -4.98
C ASP A 167 20.56 9.93 -4.75
N SER A 168 21.30 9.01 -4.13
CA SER A 168 22.69 9.29 -3.76
C SER A 168 23.65 9.36 -4.95
N ARG A 169 23.23 8.99 -6.17
CA ARG A 169 24.14 8.90 -7.34
C ARG A 169 24.91 10.20 -7.61
N GLY A 170 24.29 11.34 -7.30
CA GLY A 170 24.81 12.68 -7.57
C GLY A 170 25.30 13.43 -6.34
N VAL A 171 25.57 12.74 -5.23
CA VAL A 171 26.02 13.37 -3.97
C VAL A 171 27.34 14.15 -4.11
N PHE A 172 28.19 13.76 -5.07
CA PHE A 172 29.45 14.45 -5.40
C PHE A 172 29.41 15.20 -6.73
N ALA A 173 28.23 15.34 -7.34
CA ALA A 173 28.07 16.16 -8.52
C ALA A 173 28.29 17.66 -8.17
N SER A 174 28.72 18.44 -9.16
CA SER A 174 28.80 19.89 -9.06
C SER A 174 28.02 20.49 -10.24
N PRO A 175 26.80 21.03 -10.01
CA PRO A 175 26.10 21.18 -8.73
C PRO A 175 25.64 19.85 -8.11
N ILE A 176 25.43 19.83 -6.79
CA ILE A 176 24.98 18.64 -6.04
C ILE A 176 23.63 18.14 -6.55
N ASN A 177 23.41 16.82 -6.55
CA ASN A 177 22.21 16.19 -7.11
C ASN A 177 21.80 14.99 -6.23
N ILE A 178 21.11 15.25 -5.12
CA ILE A 178 20.54 14.21 -4.24
C ILE A 178 19.03 14.10 -4.46
N SER A 179 18.60 13.92 -5.69
CA SER A 179 17.18 13.80 -6.02
C SER A 179 17.01 13.06 -7.33
N ALA A 180 15.88 12.39 -7.49
CA ALA A 180 15.48 11.82 -8.76
C ALA A 180 13.97 11.63 -8.83
N ALA A 181 13.51 11.25 -10.02
CA ALA A 181 12.17 10.78 -10.23
C ALA A 181 12.17 9.64 -11.24
N SER A 182 11.12 8.82 -11.14
CA SER A 182 10.77 7.79 -12.10
C SER A 182 9.32 7.96 -12.51
N VAL A 183 9.01 7.68 -13.76
CA VAL A 183 7.68 7.86 -14.33
C VAL A 183 7.13 6.54 -14.84
N SER A 184 5.82 6.35 -14.69
CA SER A 184 5.08 5.23 -15.27
C SER A 184 4.06 5.78 -16.24
N THR A 185 3.82 5.03 -17.32
CA THR A 185 2.75 5.29 -18.30
C THR A 185 1.78 4.11 -18.44
N ASP A 186 1.92 3.09 -17.60
CA ASP A 186 1.14 1.84 -17.62
C ASP A 186 0.50 1.51 -16.26
N GLY A 187 0.22 2.54 -15.46
CA GLY A 187 -0.49 2.41 -14.20
C GLY A 187 0.35 1.83 -13.05
N GLY A 188 1.67 1.95 -13.14
CA GLY A 188 2.63 1.55 -12.12
C GLY A 188 3.18 0.14 -12.33
N THR A 189 3.03 -0.42 -13.53
CA THR A 189 3.54 -1.76 -13.86
C THR A 189 5.03 -1.69 -14.17
N THR A 190 5.45 -0.66 -14.90
CA THR A 190 6.86 -0.38 -15.19
C THR A 190 7.16 1.09 -14.94
N PHE A 191 8.40 1.36 -14.54
CA PHE A 191 8.90 2.70 -14.32
C PHE A 191 10.12 2.96 -15.18
N VAL A 192 10.27 4.21 -15.62
CA VAL A 192 11.45 4.71 -16.30
C VAL A 192 12.07 5.80 -15.42
N ARG A 193 13.29 5.55 -14.96
CA ARG A 193 14.09 6.51 -14.18
C ARG A 193 14.52 7.67 -15.07
N LEU A 194 14.25 8.89 -14.60
CA LEU A 194 14.66 10.10 -15.30
C LEU A 194 16.15 10.32 -15.10
N THR A 195 16.85 10.35 -16.22
CA THR A 195 18.30 10.51 -16.26
C THR A 195 18.65 11.41 -17.43
N ALA A 196 19.36 12.50 -17.16
CA ALA A 196 19.88 13.41 -18.17
C ALA A 196 21.10 12.79 -18.87
N ALA A 197 21.54 13.39 -19.99
CA ALA A 197 22.66 12.89 -20.78
C ALA A 197 23.98 12.78 -20.00
N ASN A 198 24.13 13.54 -18.91
CA ASN A 198 25.28 13.48 -18.01
C ASN A 198 25.21 12.34 -16.98
N GLY A 199 24.21 11.46 -17.06
CA GLY A 199 24.01 10.33 -16.14
C GLY A 199 23.39 10.70 -14.78
N GLN A 200 23.12 11.99 -14.54
CA GLN A 200 22.50 12.49 -13.31
C GLN A 200 20.98 12.63 -13.47
N SER A 201 20.27 12.86 -12.37
CA SER A 201 18.87 13.24 -12.48
C SER A 201 18.73 14.65 -13.10
N PRO A 202 17.55 15.01 -13.62
CA PRO A 202 17.34 16.34 -14.22
C PRO A 202 17.29 17.48 -13.20
N PHE A 203 17.36 17.20 -11.90
CA PHE A 203 17.14 18.18 -10.84
C PHE A 203 18.46 18.67 -10.23
N THR A 204 18.99 19.79 -10.70
CA THR A 204 20.28 20.28 -10.20
C THR A 204 20.15 21.01 -8.86
N ASN A 205 21.20 20.94 -8.04
CA ASN A 205 21.37 21.71 -6.79
C ASN A 205 20.47 21.28 -5.61
N THR A 206 20.00 20.03 -5.66
CA THR A 206 19.04 19.46 -4.69
C THR A 206 19.70 18.61 -3.61
N LEU A 207 19.06 18.56 -2.44
CA LEU A 207 19.49 17.84 -1.24
C LEU A 207 18.53 16.70 -0.81
N GLY A 208 17.40 16.52 -1.48
CA GLY A 208 16.43 15.45 -1.19
C GLY A 208 15.07 15.98 -0.70
N ASP A 209 14.40 15.19 0.15
CA ASP A 209 13.07 15.43 0.74
C ASP A 209 11.99 15.77 -0.31
N PRO A 210 11.63 14.80 -1.16
CA PRO A 210 10.74 15.04 -2.27
C PRO A 210 9.29 15.29 -1.88
N VAL A 211 8.63 16.17 -2.65
CA VAL A 211 7.17 16.20 -2.78
C VAL A 211 6.82 16.26 -4.27
N THR A 212 5.86 15.43 -4.71
CA THR A 212 5.29 15.51 -6.06
C THR A 212 3.87 16.04 -6.00
N LEU A 213 3.54 16.99 -6.87
CA LEU A 213 2.20 17.54 -7.03
C LEU A 213 1.76 17.48 -8.49
N TYR A 214 0.46 17.46 -8.72
CA TYR A 214 -0.12 17.54 -10.06
C TYR A 214 -1.22 18.59 -10.10
N ASN A 215 -1.15 19.48 -11.09
CA ASN A 215 -2.15 20.52 -11.32
C ASN A 215 -3.02 20.13 -12.53
N SER A 216 -4.18 19.52 -12.24
CA SER A 216 -5.11 19.03 -13.26
C SER A 216 -5.54 20.06 -14.31
N PRO A 217 -5.92 21.31 -13.95
CA PRO A 217 -6.26 22.34 -14.93
C PRO A 217 -5.19 22.62 -15.99
N THR A 218 -3.91 22.51 -15.63
CA THR A 218 -2.77 22.86 -16.52
C THR A 218 -2.02 21.65 -17.02
N GLY A 219 -2.42 20.44 -16.64
CA GLY A 219 -1.71 19.20 -16.96
C GLY A 219 -0.25 19.20 -16.50
N THR A 220 0.07 19.93 -15.42
CA THR A 220 1.47 20.18 -15.02
C THR A 220 1.83 19.37 -13.79
N TRP A 221 2.93 18.63 -13.88
CA TRP A 221 3.60 18.01 -12.75
C TRP A 221 4.55 18.99 -12.09
N PHE A 222 4.59 18.94 -10.76
CA PHE A 222 5.58 19.65 -9.97
C PHE A 222 6.34 18.63 -9.13
N ALA A 223 7.65 18.77 -9.11
CA ALA A 223 8.53 18.08 -8.17
C ALA A 223 9.19 19.13 -7.30
N THR A 224 9.30 18.85 -6.01
CA THR A 224 9.83 19.76 -5.01
C THR A 224 10.88 19.04 -4.21
N PHE A 225 11.99 19.70 -3.92
CA PHE A 225 13.09 19.17 -3.13
C PHE A 225 13.68 20.28 -2.25
N LEU A 226 14.47 19.92 -1.24
CA LEU A 226 15.40 20.87 -0.64
C LEU A 226 16.45 21.28 -1.68
N ASP A 227 16.67 22.59 -1.82
CA ASP A 227 17.57 23.18 -2.82
C ASP A 227 18.46 24.24 -2.19
N ILE A 228 19.76 24.18 -2.50
CA ILE A 228 20.77 25.11 -1.98
C ILE A 228 20.51 26.55 -2.47
N GLY A 229 20.01 26.70 -3.69
CA GLY A 229 19.68 27.97 -4.34
C GLY A 229 18.50 28.69 -3.69
N CYS A 230 17.75 28.01 -2.84
CA CYS A 230 16.59 28.55 -2.13
C CYS A 230 16.92 28.94 -0.67
N GLY A 231 18.19 29.15 -0.33
CA GLY A 231 18.63 29.53 1.03
C GLY A 231 19.31 28.40 1.80
N GLY A 232 20.09 27.57 1.11
CA GLY A 232 20.84 26.44 1.67
C GLY A 232 20.04 25.15 1.76
N GLN A 233 18.87 25.18 2.38
CA GLN A 233 17.89 24.08 2.44
C GLN A 233 16.47 24.64 2.25
N GLY A 234 16.30 25.55 1.30
CA GLY A 234 14.98 26.06 0.95
C GLY A 234 14.24 25.11 0.02
N ILE A 235 12.99 25.44 -0.30
CA ILE A 235 12.14 24.61 -1.14
C ILE A 235 12.30 25.02 -2.62
N GLY A 236 12.98 24.18 -3.40
CA GLY A 236 13.12 24.33 -4.85
C GLY A 236 11.99 23.61 -5.61
N GLY A 237 11.41 24.27 -6.61
CA GLY A 237 10.28 23.75 -7.39
C GLY A 237 10.62 23.57 -8.87
N TYR A 238 10.36 22.37 -9.38
CA TYR A 238 10.56 21.98 -10.78
C TYR A 238 9.21 21.64 -11.39
N LYS A 239 8.99 21.99 -12.66
CA LYS A 239 7.72 21.71 -13.33
C LYS A 239 7.91 21.14 -14.72
N SER A 240 6.97 20.32 -15.15
CA SER A 240 6.90 19.82 -16.53
C SER A 240 5.45 19.59 -16.96
N THR A 241 5.16 19.91 -18.22
CA THR A 241 3.89 19.60 -18.90
C THR A 241 3.92 18.26 -19.63
N HIS A 242 5.12 17.69 -19.81
CA HIS A 242 5.33 16.31 -20.24
C HIS A 242 5.61 15.45 -19.00
N SER A 243 5.52 14.12 -19.08
CA SER A 243 6.16 13.25 -18.07
C SER A 243 7.55 13.81 -17.82
N LEU A 244 7.87 14.21 -16.58
CA LEU A 244 9.11 14.89 -16.21
C LEU A 244 10.27 14.23 -16.97
N GLY A 245 10.94 14.91 -17.88
CA GLY A 245 11.91 14.32 -18.80
C GLY A 245 12.61 15.43 -19.59
N PRO A 246 13.88 15.26 -19.97
CA PRO A 246 14.64 16.32 -20.63
C PRO A 246 14.23 16.50 -22.10
N GLU A 247 14.29 17.75 -22.58
CA GLU A 247 14.39 18.06 -24.02
C GLU A 247 15.75 17.65 -24.59
#